data_AF-A0A7R9GUG8-F1
#
_entry.id   AF-A0A7R9GUG8-F1
#
_cell.length_a   1.000
_cell.length_b   1.000
_cell.length_c   1.000
_cell.angle_alpha   90.00
_cell.angle_beta   90.00
_cell.angle_gamma   90.00
#
_symmetry.space_group_name_H-M   'P 1'
#
loop_
_entity.id
_entity.type
_entity.pdbx_description
1 polymer ?
#
loop_
_entity_poly.entity_id
_entity_poly.type
_entity_poly.pdbx_seq_one_letter_code
_entity_poly.pdbx_strand_id
1 'polypeptide(L)'
;MDAEEAAGPSHSDAYEAFQTAMNWLERQPEGTMTQLVLHKRLRDMAAKKRIGKVELEEVNPHLRGGRVENHLGKTTPGSPDRDLNLNLPVLSSRAQHDKRFEKPGRQNDSDYPEMAKEAVLKALHDAKLQHTDIKQACVGYVYGDSTCGQRALYLVGMTGMPIYNVNNNCSTGSTALFVAKQIIESGNADCVLALGFEKMERGSLSAKFLDRTNPLDRHVETMADIAGFTNSPVAAQIFGNAGAEHMEKYGTKPEHMAKIAYKNHKHSVNNPYSQFQDEYTLEQILSSPQIFGPLTKLQCCPTSDGSAAAILASEDFVHLHGLESQAVEIIGMEMTTDLPSTFSDNSCMKVAGYDMTKTAAERLFRKSNYKPQDVDVVELHDCFSANELITYEALGLCEPGKAGEFIDSGNNTYGGKVVVNPSGGLISKGHPLGATGLAQCAELSWQLRGLADKRQVSGAQLALQHNIGLGGAVVVALYKLGFPHAHDRNSGLSIHATTAIDKDAEGFNASAMFRVLEIAMKEDKENLISKVRGVYGFKVKNGPGGKEGYWIVNAKTGKGSVEFNGKTKPDVTFIIDDNDLVELISGKLNPQKAFFQGKIKIQGNMSLAMKLIQLQKTAQNKIQELRSKL
;
A
#
# COMPACT_ATOMS: atom_id res chain seq x y z
N MET A 1 30.96 41.56 -1.38
CA MET A 1 30.40 42.82 -1.88
C MET A 1 29.97 42.56 -3.31
N ASP A 2 28.70 42.53 -3.69
CA ASP A 2 27.45 42.82 -3.00
C ASP A 2 26.29 42.06 -3.67
N ALA A 3 25.18 41.96 -2.93
CA ALA A 3 23.90 41.38 -3.28
C ALA A 3 23.01 42.34 -4.09
N GLU A 4 21.83 41.84 -4.51
CA GLU A 4 20.72 42.48 -5.26
C GLU A 4 20.84 42.35 -6.80
N GLU A 5 19.87 41.86 -7.57
CA GLU A 5 18.43 41.69 -7.32
C GLU A 5 17.83 40.71 -8.35
N ALA A 6 17.17 39.65 -7.87
CA ALA A 6 16.25 38.83 -8.65
C ALA A 6 14.83 39.38 -8.40
N ALA A 7 14.37 40.29 -9.25
CA ALA A 7 13.01 40.81 -9.15
C ALA A 7 12.02 39.83 -9.78
N GLY A 8 11.20 39.18 -8.94
CA GLY A 8 9.98 38.48 -9.38
C GLY A 8 8.93 39.45 -9.95
N PRO A 9 7.85 38.95 -10.56
CA PRO A 9 6.86 39.78 -11.23
C PRO A 9 6.25 40.81 -10.27
N SER A 10 6.03 42.02 -10.79
CA SER A 10 5.60 43.16 -10.00
C SER A 10 4.17 42.98 -9.48
N HIS A 11 3.82 43.73 -8.43
CA HIS A 11 2.50 43.63 -7.79
C HIS A 11 1.33 43.97 -8.75
N SER A 12 1.59 44.67 -9.86
CA SER A 12 0.59 44.92 -10.91
C SER A 12 0.34 43.69 -11.78
N ASP A 13 1.38 42.92 -12.11
CA ASP A 13 1.29 41.77 -13.01
C ASP A 13 0.46 40.63 -12.38
N ALA A 14 0.59 40.45 -11.06
CA ALA A 14 -0.22 39.50 -10.30
C ALA A 14 -1.69 39.93 -10.18
N TYR A 15 -1.97 41.24 -10.15
CA TYR A 15 -3.32 41.78 -10.08
C TYR A 15 -4.03 41.67 -11.42
N GLU A 16 -3.31 41.90 -12.53
CA GLU A 16 -3.84 41.76 -13.88
C GLU A 16 -4.15 40.29 -14.23
N ALA A 17 -3.28 39.36 -13.82
CA ALA A 17 -3.52 37.92 -13.92
C ALA A 17 -4.76 37.47 -13.10
N PHE A 18 -4.96 38.06 -11.91
CA PHE A 18 -6.12 37.80 -11.08
C PHE A 18 -7.43 38.31 -11.71
N GLN A 19 -7.44 39.54 -12.22
CA GLN A 19 -8.61 40.11 -12.90
C GLN A 19 -8.97 39.34 -14.19
N THR A 20 -7.96 38.88 -14.93
CA THR A 20 -8.17 38.04 -16.12
C THR A 20 -8.81 36.70 -15.77
N ALA A 21 -8.40 36.09 -14.65
CA ALA A 21 -8.98 34.83 -14.18
C ALA A 21 -10.44 35.00 -13.69
N MET A 22 -10.76 36.13 -13.04
CA MET A 22 -12.13 36.44 -12.58
C MET A 22 -13.09 36.66 -13.76
N ASN A 23 -12.68 37.41 -14.77
CA ASN A 23 -13.48 37.64 -15.98
C ASN A 23 -13.72 36.36 -16.80
N TRP A 24 -12.79 35.40 -16.74
CA TRP A 24 -12.96 34.09 -17.38
C TRP A 24 -13.94 33.19 -16.59
N LEU A 25 -13.94 33.29 -15.25
CA LEU A 25 -14.83 32.55 -14.35
C LEU A 25 -16.30 32.98 -14.45
N GLU A 26 -16.56 34.29 -14.62
CA GLU A 26 -17.92 34.84 -14.80
C GLU A 26 -18.59 34.40 -16.11
N ARG A 27 -17.80 33.90 -17.06
CA ARG A 27 -18.28 33.38 -18.34
C ARG A 27 -18.58 31.88 -18.33
N GLN A 28 -18.36 31.17 -17.22
CA GLN A 28 -18.62 29.74 -17.12
C GLN A 28 -20.05 29.44 -16.64
N PRO A 29 -20.70 28.37 -17.13
CA PRO A 29 -22.03 27.96 -16.67
C PRO A 29 -22.06 27.62 -15.18
N GLU A 30 -23.07 28.12 -14.46
CA GLU A 30 -23.21 27.92 -13.01
C GLU A 30 -23.34 26.44 -12.63
N GLY A 31 -22.57 25.99 -11.63
CA GLY A 31 -22.71 24.67 -11.01
C GLY A 31 -21.72 23.59 -11.46
N THR A 32 -20.69 23.94 -12.24
CA THR A 32 -19.63 22.99 -12.60
C THR A 32 -18.61 22.79 -11.47
N MET A 33 -18.12 21.56 -11.29
CA MET A 33 -17.18 21.16 -10.23
C MET A 33 -15.88 21.98 -10.26
N THR A 34 -15.48 22.45 -11.44
CA THR A 34 -14.34 23.36 -11.68
C THR A 34 -14.55 24.74 -11.04
N GLN A 35 -15.78 25.27 -11.07
CA GLN A 35 -16.12 26.57 -10.50
C GLN A 35 -16.02 26.51 -8.96
N LEU A 36 -16.49 25.43 -8.34
CA LEU A 36 -16.47 25.20 -6.88
C LEU A 36 -15.07 24.99 -6.30
N VAL A 37 -14.22 24.22 -6.99
CA VAL A 37 -12.84 23.92 -6.53
C VAL A 37 -11.95 25.17 -6.62
N LEU A 38 -12.12 25.99 -7.66
CA LEU A 38 -11.31 27.19 -7.86
C LEU A 38 -11.76 28.34 -6.93
N HIS A 39 -13.07 28.46 -6.66
CA HIS A 39 -13.60 29.44 -5.70
C HIS A 39 -13.08 29.19 -4.27
N LYS A 40 -12.84 27.91 -3.92
CA LYS A 40 -12.22 27.50 -2.65
C LYS A 40 -10.74 27.88 -2.59
N ARG A 41 -9.96 27.62 -3.64
CA ARG A 41 -8.53 27.98 -3.71
C ARG A 41 -8.30 29.50 -3.68
N LEU A 42 -9.18 30.29 -4.28
CA LEU A 42 -9.08 31.76 -4.26
C LEU A 42 -9.39 32.36 -2.88
N ARG A 43 -10.32 31.78 -2.11
CA ARG A 43 -10.52 32.16 -0.69
C ARG A 43 -9.29 31.84 0.17
N ASP A 44 -8.66 30.68 -0.06
CA ASP A 44 -7.46 30.29 0.67
C ASP A 44 -6.25 31.16 0.33
N MET A 45 -6.16 31.67 -0.90
CA MET A 45 -5.16 32.66 -1.31
C MET A 45 -5.39 34.04 -0.68
N ALA A 46 -6.64 34.50 -0.61
CA ALA A 46 -7.00 35.74 0.07
C ALA A 46 -6.76 35.68 1.59
N ALA A 47 -6.89 34.50 2.20
CA ALA A 47 -6.58 34.29 3.61
C ALA A 47 -5.06 34.25 3.92
N LYS A 48 -4.20 33.98 2.92
CA LYS A 48 -2.75 33.81 3.09
C LYS A 48 -1.89 35.05 2.80
N LYS A 49 -2.45 36.14 2.26
CA LYS A 49 -1.77 37.44 2.16
C LYS A 49 -2.63 38.51 2.82
N ARG A 50 -2.08 39.24 3.80
CA ARG A 50 -2.70 40.46 4.35
C ARG A 50 -2.84 41.49 3.23
N ILE A 51 -3.97 41.47 2.52
CA ILE A 51 -4.43 42.56 1.65
C ILE A 51 -5.63 43.18 2.38
N GLY A 52 -5.57 44.50 2.56
CA GLY A 52 -6.49 45.26 3.40
C GLY A 52 -7.96 45.16 3.00
N LYS A 53 -8.82 45.37 4.00
CA LYS A 53 -10.28 45.44 3.95
C LYS A 53 -10.83 46.02 2.64
N VAL A 54 -11.71 45.27 1.98
CA VAL A 54 -12.82 45.83 1.20
C VAL A 54 -14.09 45.10 1.64
N GLU A 55 -15.05 45.88 2.13
CA GLU A 55 -16.40 45.43 2.50
C GLU A 55 -17.18 45.02 1.25
N LEU A 56 -17.87 43.88 1.32
CA LEU A 56 -18.87 43.49 0.32
C LEU A 56 -20.24 43.50 1.03
N GLU A 57 -20.94 44.62 0.91
CA GLU A 57 -22.37 44.74 1.16
C GLU A 57 -23.17 44.63 -0.15
N GLU A 58 -24.34 43.99 -0.02
CA GLU A 58 -25.53 43.99 -0.90
C GLU A 58 -25.46 43.45 -2.34
N VAL A 59 -26.14 42.30 -2.59
CA VAL A 59 -27.13 42.14 -3.68
C VAL A 59 -28.32 41.26 -3.21
N ASN A 60 -29.52 41.67 -3.65
CA ASN A 60 -30.88 41.51 -3.10
C ASN A 60 -31.65 40.23 -3.61
N PRO A 61 -32.97 39.99 -3.33
CA PRO A 61 -33.49 38.68 -2.92
C PRO A 61 -34.80 38.30 -3.65
N HIS A 62 -34.81 37.52 -4.73
CA HIS A 62 -36.07 37.14 -5.41
C HIS A 62 -36.15 35.65 -5.71
N LEU A 63 -36.73 34.88 -4.77
CA LEU A 63 -37.36 33.60 -5.07
C LEU A 63 -38.70 33.50 -4.33
N ARG A 64 -39.75 34.07 -4.92
CA ARG A 64 -41.14 33.66 -4.69
C ARG A 64 -41.65 32.93 -5.93
N GLY A 65 -42.16 31.72 -5.71
CA GLY A 65 -43.30 31.16 -6.46
C GLY A 65 -42.98 30.43 -7.76
N GLY A 66 -43.18 29.12 -7.75
CA GLY A 66 -43.30 28.31 -8.97
C GLY A 66 -43.51 26.83 -8.66
N ARG A 67 -44.77 26.42 -8.51
CA ARG A 67 -45.20 25.00 -8.64
C ARG A 67 -45.20 24.63 -10.12
N VAL A 68 -44.72 23.45 -10.48
CA VAL A 68 -45.31 22.63 -11.57
C VAL A 68 -45.18 21.14 -11.21
N GLU A 69 -46.21 20.41 -11.62
CA GLU A 69 -46.69 19.12 -11.15
C GLU A 69 -46.04 17.88 -11.77
N ASN A 70 -46.31 16.76 -11.10
CA ASN A 70 -46.18 15.36 -11.51
C ASN A 70 -46.64 15.08 -12.95
N HIS A 71 -45.93 14.18 -13.65
CA HIS A 71 -46.55 13.23 -14.58
C HIS A 71 -45.97 11.82 -14.41
N LEU A 72 -46.89 10.90 -14.14
CA LEU A 72 -46.74 9.45 -14.03
C LEU A 72 -46.59 8.84 -15.43
N GLY A 73 -45.63 7.92 -15.59
CA GLY A 73 -45.52 7.02 -16.73
C GLY A 73 -45.16 5.62 -16.24
N LYS A 74 -46.14 4.72 -16.25
CA LYS A 74 -46.14 3.35 -15.73
C LYS A 74 -45.23 2.42 -16.56
N THR A 75 -44.43 1.59 -15.89
CA THR A 75 -44.18 0.19 -16.30
C THR A 75 -44.13 -0.69 -15.05
N THR A 76 -44.85 -1.81 -15.11
CA THR A 76 -45.13 -2.75 -14.00
C THR A 76 -44.04 -3.83 -13.85
N PRO A 77 -43.98 -4.49 -12.67
CA PRO A 77 -42.83 -5.29 -12.22
C PRO A 77 -42.95 -6.79 -12.56
N GLY A 78 -41.82 -7.41 -12.90
CA GLY A 78 -41.64 -8.87 -12.92
C GLY A 78 -40.83 -9.31 -11.70
N SER A 79 -41.34 -10.31 -11.00
CA SER A 79 -40.91 -10.81 -9.69
C SER A 79 -39.52 -11.49 -9.64
N PRO A 80 -38.90 -11.56 -8.44
CA PRO A 80 -37.60 -12.16 -8.19
C PRO A 80 -37.72 -13.67 -7.93
N ASP A 81 -36.70 -14.44 -8.29
CA ASP A 81 -36.23 -15.63 -7.56
C ASP A 81 -35.24 -16.40 -8.43
N ARG A 82 -33.98 -16.43 -7.99
CA ARG A 82 -33.09 -17.58 -8.11
C ARG A 82 -31.94 -17.36 -7.14
N ASP A 83 -32.08 -17.99 -5.98
CA ASP A 83 -31.01 -18.33 -5.06
C ASP A 83 -29.82 -18.92 -5.85
N LEU A 84 -28.78 -18.12 -6.03
CA LEU A 84 -27.44 -18.63 -6.31
C LEU A 84 -26.68 -18.68 -4.99
N ASN A 85 -27.10 -19.64 -4.15
CA ASN A 85 -26.23 -20.19 -3.11
C ASN A 85 -25.09 -20.93 -3.83
N LEU A 86 -24.06 -20.19 -4.25
CA LEU A 86 -22.76 -20.74 -4.58
C LEU A 86 -22.12 -21.18 -3.27
N ASN A 87 -22.44 -22.41 -2.86
CA ASN A 87 -21.61 -23.18 -1.95
C ASN A 87 -20.21 -23.26 -2.54
N LEU A 88 -19.32 -22.37 -2.10
CA LEU A 88 -17.89 -22.48 -2.36
C LEU A 88 -17.42 -23.81 -1.73
N PRO A 89 -16.88 -24.74 -2.52
CA PRO A 89 -16.38 -25.98 -1.95
C PRO A 89 -15.25 -25.65 -0.98
N VAL A 90 -15.38 -26.13 0.26
CA VAL A 90 -14.28 -26.20 1.22
C VAL A 90 -13.14 -26.95 0.54
N LEU A 91 -12.08 -26.24 0.19
CA LEU A 91 -10.90 -26.80 -0.44
C LEU A 91 -10.31 -27.85 0.50
N SER A 92 -10.50 -29.12 0.14
CA SER A 92 -9.93 -30.26 0.86
C SER A 92 -8.40 -30.22 0.79
N SER A 93 -7.78 -30.43 1.94
CA SER A 93 -6.37 -30.24 2.28
C SER A 93 -5.37 -31.21 1.61
N ARG A 94 -5.46 -31.49 0.30
CA ARG A 94 -4.52 -32.43 -0.35
C ARG A 94 -4.01 -32.09 -1.75
N ALA A 95 -4.21 -30.87 -2.24
CA ALA A 95 -3.53 -30.35 -3.44
C ALA A 95 -3.41 -28.82 -3.42
N GLN A 96 -2.72 -28.24 -2.43
CA GLN A 96 -2.22 -26.86 -2.52
C GLN A 96 -0.95 -26.89 -3.38
N HIS A 97 -1.12 -26.86 -4.71
CA HIS A 97 -0.06 -26.37 -5.58
C HIS A 97 0.00 -24.86 -5.40
N ASP A 98 0.72 -24.40 -4.39
CA ASP A 98 1.06 -22.99 -4.29
C ASP A 98 1.85 -22.58 -5.54
N LYS A 99 1.27 -21.77 -6.43
CA LYS A 99 1.96 -21.38 -7.65
C LYS A 99 3.08 -20.40 -7.32
N ARG A 100 4.27 -20.97 -7.31
CA ARG A 100 5.59 -20.38 -7.54
C ARG A 100 5.62 -19.48 -8.77
N PHE A 101 6.59 -18.57 -8.82
CA PHE A 101 7.01 -18.00 -10.11
C PHE A 101 7.57 -19.13 -10.96
N GLU A 102 7.13 -19.22 -12.22
CA GLU A 102 7.44 -20.35 -13.07
C GLU A 102 8.01 -19.93 -14.41
N LYS A 103 8.84 -20.80 -14.99
CA LYS A 103 9.37 -20.59 -16.33
C LYS A 103 8.21 -20.47 -17.33
N PRO A 104 8.25 -19.50 -18.27
CA PRO A 104 7.17 -19.30 -19.22
C PRO A 104 6.83 -20.55 -20.04
N GLY A 105 5.53 -20.77 -20.22
CA GLY A 105 5.00 -21.93 -20.96
C GLY A 105 5.26 -23.28 -20.28
N ARG A 106 5.40 -23.32 -18.94
CA ARG A 106 5.41 -24.57 -18.16
C ARG A 106 3.98 -25.00 -17.77
N GLN A 107 3.12 -24.04 -17.43
CA GLN A 107 1.68 -24.26 -17.23
C GLN A 107 0.93 -23.88 -18.51
N ASN A 108 0.68 -24.85 -19.38
CA ASN A 108 -0.07 -24.62 -20.61
C ASN A 108 -1.55 -24.27 -20.37
N ASP A 109 -2.09 -24.55 -19.17
CA ASP A 109 -3.52 -24.44 -18.87
C ASP A 109 -3.91 -23.21 -18.01
N SER A 110 -2.94 -22.37 -17.58
CA SER A 110 -3.22 -21.19 -16.73
C SER A 110 -2.78 -19.91 -17.42
N ASP A 111 -3.72 -19.00 -17.66
CA ASP A 111 -3.45 -17.66 -18.19
C ASP A 111 -3.47 -16.60 -17.08
N TYR A 112 -3.12 -15.35 -17.41
CA TYR A 112 -3.00 -14.25 -16.45
C TYR A 112 -4.23 -14.04 -15.54
N PRO A 113 -5.51 -14.27 -15.96
CA PRO A 113 -6.64 -14.15 -15.05
C PRO A 113 -6.64 -15.21 -13.94
N GLU A 114 -6.21 -16.44 -14.23
CA GLU A 114 -6.13 -17.51 -13.23
C GLU A 114 -4.98 -17.27 -12.26
N MET A 115 -3.84 -16.76 -12.76
CA MET A 115 -2.73 -16.35 -11.90
C MET A 115 -3.20 -15.24 -10.94
N ALA A 116 -3.78 -14.17 -11.47
CA ALA A 116 -4.29 -13.06 -10.68
C ALA A 116 -5.34 -13.51 -9.65
N LYS A 117 -6.29 -14.36 -10.04
CA LYS A 117 -7.30 -14.92 -9.13
C LYS A 117 -6.64 -15.61 -7.94
N GLU A 118 -5.64 -16.44 -8.16
CA GLU A 118 -4.94 -17.14 -7.08
C GLU A 118 -4.27 -16.15 -6.11
N ALA A 119 -3.49 -15.20 -6.63
CA ALA A 119 -2.80 -14.21 -5.79
C ALA A 119 -3.80 -13.36 -4.98
N VAL A 120 -4.89 -12.91 -5.60
CA VAL A 120 -5.91 -12.10 -4.92
C VAL A 120 -6.65 -12.92 -3.87
N LEU A 121 -7.04 -14.16 -4.15
CA LEU A 121 -7.69 -15.01 -3.16
C LEU A 121 -6.78 -15.33 -1.97
N LYS A 122 -5.48 -15.54 -2.21
CA LYS A 122 -4.48 -15.68 -1.14
C LYS A 122 -4.36 -14.42 -0.28
N ALA A 123 -4.28 -13.25 -0.91
CA ALA A 123 -4.22 -11.98 -0.20
C ALA A 123 -5.50 -11.71 0.61
N LEU A 124 -6.69 -11.98 0.05
CA LEU A 124 -7.97 -11.85 0.75
C LEU A 124 -8.06 -12.81 1.94
N HIS A 125 -7.64 -14.07 1.76
CA HIS A 125 -7.61 -15.06 2.83
C HIS A 125 -6.65 -14.65 3.96
N ASP A 126 -5.44 -14.20 3.63
CA ASP A 126 -4.47 -13.68 4.61
C ASP A 126 -5.01 -12.45 5.35
N ALA A 127 -5.66 -11.53 4.62
CA ALA A 127 -6.29 -10.35 5.19
C ALA A 127 -7.55 -10.66 6.00
N LYS A 128 -8.11 -11.87 5.88
CA LYS A 128 -9.43 -12.27 6.44
C LYS A 128 -10.57 -11.37 5.95
N LEU A 129 -10.51 -10.98 4.68
CA LEU A 129 -11.48 -10.09 4.04
C LEU A 129 -12.17 -10.77 2.86
N GLN A 130 -13.31 -10.23 2.47
CA GLN A 130 -14.03 -10.58 1.26
C GLN A 130 -13.68 -9.60 0.14
N HIS A 131 -13.81 -10.03 -1.12
CA HIS A 131 -13.54 -9.17 -2.27
C HIS A 131 -14.43 -7.91 -2.31
N THR A 132 -15.60 -7.94 -1.65
CA THR A 132 -16.53 -6.81 -1.50
C THR A 132 -16.04 -5.71 -0.54
N ASP A 133 -15.04 -6.02 0.28
CA ASP A 133 -14.45 -5.06 1.22
C ASP A 133 -13.50 -4.11 0.48
N ILE A 134 -12.91 -4.56 -0.62
CA ILE A 134 -12.04 -3.77 -1.50
C ILE A 134 -12.86 -2.70 -2.21
N LYS A 135 -12.43 -1.44 -2.11
CA LYS A 135 -13.15 -0.29 -2.70
C LYS A 135 -12.52 0.24 -3.99
N GLN A 136 -11.24 -0.01 -4.20
CA GLN A 136 -10.52 0.32 -5.45
C GLN A 136 -9.40 -0.69 -5.68
N ALA A 137 -8.94 -0.83 -6.93
CA ALA A 137 -7.79 -1.65 -7.27
C ALA A 137 -6.79 -0.94 -8.18
N CYS A 138 -5.50 -1.11 -7.91
CA CYS A 138 -4.38 -0.73 -8.75
C CYS A 138 -3.73 -2.00 -9.29
N VAL A 139 -3.71 -2.16 -10.61
CA VAL A 139 -3.30 -3.40 -11.27
C VAL A 139 -2.12 -3.15 -12.20
N GLY A 140 -1.00 -3.78 -11.90
CA GLY A 140 0.27 -3.66 -12.61
C GLY A 140 0.56 -4.83 -13.55
N TYR A 141 0.78 -4.53 -14.83
CA TYR A 141 1.31 -5.48 -15.82
C TYR A 141 2.04 -4.71 -16.94
N VAL A 142 3.03 -5.34 -17.58
CA VAL A 142 3.76 -4.74 -18.71
C VAL A 142 3.24 -5.28 -20.04
N TYR A 143 3.07 -6.59 -20.15
CA TYR A 143 2.62 -7.25 -21.37
C TYR A 143 1.15 -7.64 -21.27
N GLY A 144 0.33 -6.94 -22.05
CA GLY A 144 -1.09 -7.17 -22.15
C GLY A 144 -1.75 -5.96 -22.80
N ASP A 145 -2.89 -6.18 -23.43
CA ASP A 145 -3.68 -5.08 -23.95
C ASP A 145 -4.20 -4.20 -22.81
N SER A 146 -4.64 -2.99 -23.15
CA SER A 146 -5.33 -2.13 -22.19
C SER A 146 -6.50 -2.91 -21.57
N THR A 147 -6.70 -2.71 -20.26
CA THR A 147 -7.75 -3.34 -19.44
C THR A 147 -7.57 -4.82 -19.06
N CYS A 148 -6.37 -5.39 -19.25
CA CYS A 148 -6.06 -6.71 -18.69
C CYS A 148 -6.27 -6.77 -17.16
N GLY A 149 -6.11 -5.67 -16.43
CA GLY A 149 -6.36 -5.64 -14.99
C GLY A 149 -7.82 -5.85 -14.61
N GLN A 150 -8.78 -5.27 -15.35
CA GLN A 150 -10.20 -5.58 -15.18
C GLN A 150 -10.45 -7.06 -15.46
N ARG A 151 -9.94 -7.56 -16.61
CA ARG A 151 -10.12 -8.95 -17.01
C ARG A 151 -9.53 -9.93 -15.99
N ALA A 152 -8.42 -9.57 -15.35
CA ALA A 152 -7.76 -10.34 -14.31
C ALA A 152 -8.61 -10.48 -13.04
N LEU A 153 -9.35 -9.44 -12.66
CA LEU A 153 -10.19 -9.42 -11.45
C LEU A 153 -11.58 -10.03 -11.63
N TYR A 154 -12.08 -10.20 -12.86
CA TYR A 154 -13.42 -10.75 -13.10
C TYR A 154 -13.65 -12.16 -12.53
N LEU A 155 -12.59 -12.97 -12.38
CA LEU A 155 -12.69 -14.29 -11.77
C LEU A 155 -12.73 -14.28 -10.24
N VAL A 156 -12.43 -13.13 -9.62
CA VAL A 156 -12.54 -12.89 -8.17
C VAL A 156 -13.91 -12.30 -7.85
N GLY A 157 -14.34 -11.28 -8.59
CA GLY A 157 -15.66 -10.67 -8.46
C GLY A 157 -15.80 -9.35 -9.22
N MET A 158 -17.02 -9.05 -9.67
CA MET A 158 -17.35 -7.86 -10.45
C MET A 158 -18.20 -6.88 -9.64
N THR A 159 -17.54 -6.05 -8.82
CA THR A 159 -18.23 -5.15 -7.86
C THR A 159 -18.55 -3.76 -8.41
N GLY A 160 -18.05 -3.41 -9.60
CA GLY A 160 -18.12 -2.05 -10.13
C GLY A 160 -17.12 -1.07 -9.50
N MET A 161 -16.17 -1.54 -8.69
CA MET A 161 -15.12 -0.70 -8.11
C MET A 161 -14.21 -0.08 -9.20
N PRO A 162 -13.63 1.12 -8.96
CA PRO A 162 -12.57 1.66 -9.81
C PRO A 162 -11.36 0.71 -9.90
N ILE A 163 -10.88 0.48 -11.12
CA ILE A 163 -9.71 -0.35 -11.41
C ILE A 163 -8.75 0.47 -12.31
N TYR A 164 -7.53 0.70 -11.83
CA TYR A 164 -6.49 1.43 -12.54
C TYR A 164 -5.45 0.46 -13.06
N ASN A 165 -5.15 0.52 -14.37
CA ASN A 165 -4.07 -0.27 -14.97
C ASN A 165 -2.82 0.63 -15.01
N VAL A 166 -1.70 0.16 -14.45
CA VAL A 166 -0.45 0.93 -14.34
C VAL A 166 0.74 0.12 -14.86
N ASN A 167 1.77 0.81 -15.36
CA ASN A 167 3.04 0.19 -15.74
C ASN A 167 4.20 1.18 -15.54
N ASN A 168 5.37 0.64 -15.21
CA ASN A 168 6.66 1.32 -15.10
C ASN A 168 7.80 0.27 -15.26
N ASN A 169 7.72 -0.52 -16.34
CA ASN A 169 8.63 -1.65 -16.61
C ASN A 169 8.78 -2.56 -15.37
N CYS A 170 10.01 -2.89 -14.97
CA CYS A 170 10.28 -3.83 -13.87
C CYS A 170 9.81 -3.34 -12.48
N SER A 171 9.46 -2.04 -12.33
CA SER A 171 8.91 -1.45 -11.10
C SER A 171 7.39 -1.39 -11.05
N THR A 172 6.71 -2.03 -12.01
CA THR A 172 5.24 -1.98 -12.18
C THR A 172 4.49 -2.44 -10.93
N GLY A 173 4.91 -3.53 -10.28
CA GLY A 173 4.27 -3.99 -9.04
C GLY A 173 4.36 -2.98 -7.90
N SER A 174 5.53 -2.36 -7.71
CA SER A 174 5.70 -1.31 -6.70
C SER A 174 4.98 -0.01 -7.08
N THR A 175 4.79 0.26 -8.38
CA THR A 175 3.95 1.38 -8.84
C THR A 175 2.48 1.15 -8.48
N ALA A 176 1.96 -0.07 -8.66
CA ALA A 176 0.61 -0.42 -8.22
C ALA A 176 0.46 -0.25 -6.69
N LEU A 177 1.47 -0.69 -5.93
CA LEU A 177 1.52 -0.51 -4.48
C LEU A 177 1.56 0.98 -4.08
N PHE A 178 2.38 1.79 -4.76
CA PHE A 178 2.53 3.23 -4.53
C PHE A 178 1.22 3.98 -4.75
N VAL A 179 0.53 3.71 -5.86
CA VAL A 179 -0.77 4.35 -6.16
C VAL A 179 -1.83 3.88 -5.15
N ALA A 180 -1.87 2.60 -4.79
CA ALA A 180 -2.79 2.09 -3.78
C ALA A 180 -2.60 2.78 -2.43
N LYS A 181 -1.34 3.00 -2.02
CA LYS A 181 -1.00 3.77 -0.81
C LYS A 181 -1.51 5.20 -0.89
N GLN A 182 -1.31 5.90 -2.02
CA GLN A 182 -1.81 7.27 -2.18
C GLN A 182 -3.34 7.37 -2.13
N ILE A 183 -4.06 6.34 -2.60
CA ILE A 183 -5.52 6.29 -2.49
C ILE A 183 -5.96 6.21 -1.01
N ILE A 184 -5.27 5.39 -0.19
CA ILE A 184 -5.51 5.33 1.25
C ILE A 184 -5.19 6.68 1.91
N GLU A 185 -4.00 7.25 1.64
CA GLU A 185 -3.54 8.49 2.26
C GLU A 185 -4.39 9.71 1.89
N SER A 186 -4.97 9.73 0.68
CA SER A 186 -5.90 10.78 0.25
C SER A 186 -7.31 10.63 0.84
N GLY A 187 -7.60 9.55 1.56
CA GLY A 187 -8.93 9.26 2.10
C GLY A 187 -9.98 8.88 1.04
N ASN A 188 -9.55 8.56 -0.18
CA ASN A 188 -10.45 8.18 -1.29
C ASN A 188 -10.98 6.75 -1.16
N ALA A 189 -10.32 5.90 -0.37
CA ALA A 189 -10.80 4.58 0.04
C ALA A 189 -10.12 4.14 1.33
N ASP A 190 -10.78 3.27 2.10
CA ASP A 190 -10.26 2.69 3.34
C ASP A 190 -9.65 1.29 3.16
N CYS A 191 -9.87 0.65 2.00
CA CYS A 191 -9.35 -0.67 1.67
C CYS A 191 -9.15 -0.79 0.14
N VAL A 192 -7.91 -1.04 -0.29
CA VAL A 192 -7.48 -0.98 -1.69
C VAL A 192 -6.63 -2.21 -2.02
N LEU A 193 -6.86 -2.79 -3.20
CA LEU A 193 -6.08 -3.91 -3.72
C LEU A 193 -4.95 -3.39 -4.62
N ALA A 194 -3.71 -3.79 -4.35
CA ALA A 194 -2.62 -3.73 -5.31
C ALA A 194 -2.40 -5.13 -5.88
N LEU A 195 -2.57 -5.30 -7.19
CA LEU A 195 -2.36 -6.56 -7.90
C LEU A 195 -1.27 -6.37 -8.95
N GLY A 196 -0.40 -7.36 -9.11
CA GLY A 196 0.60 -7.40 -10.16
C GLY A 196 0.68 -8.78 -10.78
N PHE A 197 0.77 -8.85 -12.10
CA PHE A 197 0.97 -10.12 -12.81
C PHE A 197 1.81 -9.91 -14.07
N GLU A 198 2.43 -10.99 -14.54
CA GLU A 198 3.07 -11.01 -15.84
C GLU A 198 2.94 -12.41 -16.47
N LYS A 199 2.68 -12.43 -17.77
CA LYS A 199 2.82 -13.62 -18.61
C LYS A 199 3.83 -13.29 -19.71
N MET A 200 4.97 -13.94 -19.66
CA MET A 200 6.15 -13.62 -20.44
C MET A 200 6.43 -14.65 -21.52
N GLU A 201 7.41 -14.36 -22.37
CA GLU A 201 7.96 -15.32 -23.31
C GLU A 201 9.26 -15.93 -22.76
N ARG A 202 9.62 -17.10 -23.30
CA ARG A 202 10.93 -17.71 -23.01
C ARG A 202 12.04 -16.89 -23.66
N GLY A 203 13.13 -16.69 -22.94
CA GLY A 203 14.32 -16.02 -23.44
C GLY A 203 14.42 -14.58 -22.95
N SER A 204 15.33 -13.81 -23.56
CA SER A 204 15.56 -12.41 -23.18
C SER A 204 14.39 -11.52 -23.60
N LEU A 205 14.20 -10.43 -22.86
CA LEU A 205 13.23 -9.39 -23.22
C LEU A 205 13.54 -8.79 -24.59
N SER A 206 12.50 -8.55 -25.38
CA SER A 206 12.57 -7.94 -26.70
C SER A 206 11.53 -6.82 -26.84
N ALA A 207 11.82 -5.85 -27.70
CA ALA A 207 10.86 -4.80 -28.04
C ALA A 207 9.68 -5.39 -28.81
N LYS A 208 8.45 -5.04 -28.40
CA LYS A 208 7.21 -5.48 -29.06
C LYS A 208 6.70 -4.48 -30.10
N PHE A 209 6.92 -3.19 -29.87
CA PHE A 209 6.50 -2.12 -30.77
C PHE A 209 7.72 -1.54 -31.48
N LEU A 210 7.77 -1.68 -32.81
CA LEU A 210 8.88 -1.23 -33.67
C LEU A 210 8.50 -0.04 -34.56
N ASP A 211 7.28 0.47 -34.43
CA ASP A 211 6.68 1.52 -35.26
C ASP A 211 6.70 2.91 -34.60
N ARG A 212 7.40 3.05 -33.46
CA ARG A 212 7.43 4.26 -32.62
C ARG A 212 8.73 4.33 -31.80
N THR A 213 8.96 5.49 -31.18
CA THR A 213 10.08 5.72 -30.25
C THR A 213 10.10 4.65 -29.15
N ASN A 214 11.25 4.03 -28.95
CA ASN A 214 11.46 3.04 -27.90
C ASN A 214 11.76 3.78 -26.58
N PRO A 215 11.04 3.54 -25.47
CA PRO A 215 11.28 4.25 -24.21
C PRO A 215 12.68 4.08 -23.61
N LEU A 216 13.46 3.11 -24.08
CA LEU A 216 14.84 2.87 -23.66
C LEU A 216 15.88 3.36 -24.68
N ASP A 217 15.49 3.97 -25.80
CA ASP A 217 16.43 4.37 -26.85
C ASP A 217 17.58 5.22 -26.30
N ARG A 218 17.28 6.28 -25.54
CA ARG A 218 18.27 7.17 -24.95
C ARG A 218 19.16 6.49 -23.91
N HIS A 219 18.61 5.59 -23.10
CA HIS A 219 19.40 4.78 -22.16
C HIS A 219 20.39 3.89 -22.90
N VAL A 220 19.95 3.26 -24.00
CA VAL A 220 20.78 2.39 -24.83
C VAL A 220 21.85 3.17 -25.59
N GLU A 221 21.48 4.31 -26.20
CA GLU A 221 22.41 5.22 -26.89
C GLU A 221 23.50 5.70 -25.92
N THR A 222 23.11 6.21 -24.75
CA THR A 222 24.07 6.69 -23.74
C THR A 222 25.02 5.57 -23.30
N MET A 223 24.49 4.37 -23.03
CA MET A 223 25.34 3.21 -22.69
C MET A 223 26.27 2.82 -23.84
N ALA A 224 25.79 2.87 -25.09
CA ALA A 224 26.58 2.54 -26.27
C ALA A 224 27.70 3.56 -26.54
N ASP A 225 27.45 4.85 -26.29
CA ASP A 225 28.46 5.91 -26.39
C ASP A 225 29.57 5.73 -25.35
N ILE A 226 29.23 5.26 -24.14
CA ILE A 226 30.20 5.03 -23.05
C ILE A 226 31.03 3.75 -23.27
N ALA A 227 30.37 2.64 -23.59
CA ALA A 227 30.96 1.30 -23.47
C ALA A 227 30.85 0.45 -24.75
N GLY A 228 30.31 1.01 -25.83
CA GLY A 228 30.01 0.29 -27.07
C GLY A 228 28.75 -0.56 -26.98
N PHE A 229 28.36 -1.14 -28.13
CA PHE A 229 27.18 -1.98 -28.26
C PHE A 229 27.51 -3.31 -28.94
N THR A 230 26.98 -4.41 -28.42
CA THR A 230 27.16 -5.78 -28.93
C THR A 230 25.83 -6.45 -29.21
N ASN A 231 25.86 -7.66 -29.80
CA ASN A 231 24.66 -8.47 -30.04
C ASN A 231 24.11 -9.17 -28.78
N SER A 232 24.65 -8.86 -27.60
CA SER A 232 24.17 -9.41 -26.32
C SER A 232 22.83 -8.78 -25.91
N PRO A 233 22.03 -9.42 -25.04
CA PRO A 233 20.78 -8.82 -24.56
C PRO A 233 21.00 -7.44 -23.92
N VAL A 234 20.20 -6.44 -24.33
CA VAL A 234 20.37 -5.03 -23.92
C VAL A 234 20.42 -4.84 -22.41
N ALA A 235 19.52 -5.50 -21.66
CA ALA A 235 19.51 -5.40 -20.20
C ALA A 235 20.84 -5.91 -19.58
N ALA A 236 21.37 -7.03 -20.09
CA ALA A 236 22.65 -7.55 -19.62
C ALA A 236 23.81 -6.59 -19.96
N GLN A 237 23.73 -5.86 -21.08
CA GLN A 237 24.71 -4.83 -21.43
C GLN A 237 24.68 -3.64 -20.46
N ILE A 238 23.49 -3.08 -20.19
CA ILE A 238 23.33 -1.94 -19.27
C ILE A 238 23.89 -2.27 -17.88
N PHE A 239 23.44 -3.37 -17.27
CA PHE A 239 23.87 -3.71 -15.91
C PHE A 239 25.29 -4.30 -15.87
N GLY A 240 25.72 -5.03 -16.89
CA GLY A 240 27.09 -5.54 -16.97
C GLY A 240 28.11 -4.42 -17.13
N ASN A 241 27.81 -3.39 -17.93
CA ASN A 241 28.65 -2.19 -18.05
C ASN A 241 28.65 -1.37 -16.76
N ALA A 242 27.53 -1.28 -16.04
CA ALA A 242 27.51 -0.67 -14.70
C ALA A 242 28.42 -1.41 -13.69
N GLY A 243 28.41 -2.75 -13.74
CA GLY A 243 29.34 -3.57 -12.95
C GLY A 243 30.80 -3.35 -13.35
N ALA A 244 31.09 -3.28 -14.65
CA ALA A 244 32.42 -3.01 -15.17
C ALA A 244 32.95 -1.62 -14.76
N GLU A 245 32.11 -0.58 -14.82
CA GLU A 245 32.44 0.76 -14.31
C GLU A 245 32.78 0.71 -12.81
N HIS A 246 32.01 -0.03 -12.00
CA HIS A 246 32.29 -0.17 -10.58
C HIS A 246 33.64 -0.86 -10.32
N MET A 247 33.97 -1.91 -11.09
CA MET A 247 35.27 -2.58 -11.04
C MET A 247 36.42 -1.63 -11.41
N GLU A 248 36.28 -0.87 -12.49
CA GLU A 248 37.28 0.10 -12.93
C GLU A 248 37.52 1.19 -11.88
N LYS A 249 36.43 1.71 -11.31
CA LYS A 249 36.48 2.85 -10.39
C LYS A 249 36.95 2.48 -8.97
N TYR A 250 36.56 1.31 -8.47
CA TYR A 250 36.73 0.95 -7.06
C TYR A 250 37.54 -0.33 -6.84
N GLY A 251 37.95 -1.05 -7.90
CA GLY A 251 38.74 -2.27 -7.78
C GLY A 251 37.94 -3.49 -7.30
N THR A 252 36.61 -3.41 -7.33
CA THR A 252 35.71 -4.56 -7.13
C THR A 252 36.06 -5.66 -8.14
N LYS A 253 35.83 -6.92 -7.75
CA LYS A 253 36.22 -8.07 -8.57
C LYS A 253 34.99 -8.82 -9.12
N PRO A 254 35.12 -9.55 -10.25
CA PRO A 254 34.03 -10.40 -10.75
C PRO A 254 33.51 -11.40 -9.71
N GLU A 255 34.40 -11.88 -8.83
CA GLU A 255 34.04 -12.80 -7.74
C GLU A 255 33.05 -12.19 -6.74
N HIS A 256 33.06 -10.86 -6.54
CA HIS A 256 32.08 -10.19 -5.67
C HIS A 256 30.67 -10.29 -6.24
N MET A 257 30.51 -10.12 -7.56
CA MET A 257 29.23 -10.32 -8.25
C MET A 257 28.80 -11.78 -8.26
N ALA A 258 29.73 -12.72 -8.44
CA ALA A 258 29.43 -14.15 -8.33
C ALA A 258 28.99 -14.55 -6.91
N LYS A 259 29.58 -13.97 -5.85
CA LYS A 259 29.18 -14.18 -4.45
C LYS A 259 27.76 -13.68 -4.17
N ILE A 260 27.31 -12.60 -4.81
CA ILE A 260 25.92 -12.15 -4.73
C ILE A 260 24.96 -13.22 -5.27
N ALA A 261 25.24 -13.76 -6.46
CA ALA A 261 24.43 -14.83 -7.03
C ALA A 261 24.47 -16.11 -6.17
N TYR A 262 25.64 -16.46 -5.63
CA TYR A 262 25.77 -17.58 -4.69
C TYR A 262 24.83 -17.42 -3.49
N LYS A 263 24.83 -16.25 -2.87
CA LYS A 263 23.96 -15.91 -1.74
C LYS A 263 22.48 -16.00 -2.13
N ASN A 264 22.08 -15.46 -3.28
CA ASN A 264 20.69 -15.50 -3.75
C ASN A 264 20.20 -16.94 -4.01
N HIS A 265 20.97 -17.78 -4.70
CA HIS A 265 20.61 -19.19 -4.90
C HIS A 265 20.58 -19.97 -3.59
N LYS A 266 21.51 -19.71 -2.66
CA LYS A 266 21.49 -20.34 -1.33
C LYS A 266 20.24 -19.97 -0.53
N HIS A 267 19.80 -18.71 -0.60
CA HIS A 267 18.57 -18.27 0.04
C HIS A 267 17.33 -18.91 -0.60
N SER A 268 17.33 -19.10 -1.93
CA SER A 268 16.17 -19.58 -2.67
C SER A 268 15.76 -21.03 -2.37
N VAL A 269 16.69 -21.87 -1.91
CA VAL A 269 16.43 -23.25 -1.45
C VAL A 269 15.31 -23.30 -0.40
N ASN A 270 15.20 -22.25 0.42
CA ASN A 270 14.19 -22.13 1.47
C ASN A 270 12.88 -21.46 1.01
N ASN A 271 12.76 -21.10 -0.27
CA ASN A 271 11.60 -20.41 -0.81
C ASN A 271 10.76 -21.32 -1.72
N PRO A 272 9.59 -21.81 -1.27
CA PRO A 272 8.72 -22.65 -2.11
C PRO A 272 8.16 -21.91 -3.33
N TYR A 273 8.14 -20.57 -3.31
CA TYR A 273 7.64 -19.74 -4.41
C TYR A 273 8.70 -19.44 -5.48
N SER A 274 9.96 -19.82 -5.26
CA SER A 274 11.06 -19.54 -6.18
C SER A 274 11.05 -20.46 -7.40
N GLN A 275 11.30 -19.91 -8.60
CA GLN A 275 11.46 -20.70 -9.82
C GLN A 275 12.62 -21.69 -9.73
N PHE A 276 13.76 -21.26 -9.15
CA PHE A 276 14.93 -22.08 -8.90
C PHE A 276 15.18 -22.23 -7.40
N GLN A 277 15.33 -23.47 -6.95
CA GLN A 277 15.57 -23.85 -5.55
C GLN A 277 16.84 -24.71 -5.43
N ASP A 278 17.68 -24.71 -6.47
CA ASP A 278 18.95 -25.43 -6.51
C ASP A 278 20.04 -24.57 -5.85
N GLU A 279 20.85 -25.19 -4.99
CA GLU A 279 22.07 -24.55 -4.47
C GLU A 279 23.22 -24.75 -5.47
N TYR A 280 23.99 -23.69 -5.71
CA TYR A 280 25.18 -23.72 -6.56
C TYR A 280 26.42 -23.37 -5.75
N THR A 281 27.55 -23.99 -6.08
CA THR A 281 28.88 -23.56 -5.62
C THR A 281 29.30 -22.26 -6.32
N LEU A 282 30.22 -21.51 -5.71
CA LEU A 282 30.75 -20.28 -6.30
C LEU A 282 31.46 -20.59 -7.64
N GLU A 283 32.17 -21.70 -7.70
CA GLU A 283 32.86 -22.18 -8.91
C GLU A 283 31.88 -22.47 -10.04
N GLN A 284 30.75 -23.13 -9.75
CA GLN A 284 29.70 -23.38 -10.75
C GLN A 284 29.11 -22.08 -11.31
N ILE A 285 28.97 -21.04 -10.48
CA ILE A 285 28.47 -19.73 -10.92
C ILE A 285 29.48 -19.05 -11.82
N LEU A 286 30.76 -19.03 -11.42
CA LEU A 286 31.86 -18.45 -12.19
C LEU A 286 32.07 -19.19 -13.52
N SER A 287 31.91 -20.52 -13.55
CA SER A 287 32.05 -21.32 -14.77
C SER A 287 30.79 -21.39 -15.64
N SER A 288 29.67 -20.82 -15.20
CA SER A 288 28.45 -20.83 -16.01
C SER A 288 28.59 -19.94 -17.24
N PRO A 289 27.83 -20.17 -18.33
CA PRO A 289 28.03 -19.46 -19.60
C PRO A 289 28.04 -17.94 -19.43
N GLN A 290 29.06 -17.27 -19.95
CA GLN A 290 29.13 -15.81 -19.95
C GLN A 290 27.99 -15.24 -20.79
N ILE A 291 27.31 -14.22 -20.26
CA ILE A 291 26.24 -13.50 -20.97
C ILE A 291 26.77 -12.17 -21.51
N PHE A 292 27.38 -11.36 -20.64
CA PHE A 292 27.99 -10.09 -21.03
C PHE A 292 28.91 -9.55 -19.93
N GLY A 293 30.07 -9.01 -20.29
CA GLY A 293 31.01 -8.42 -19.34
C GLY A 293 31.33 -9.38 -18.17
N PRO A 294 31.22 -8.94 -16.90
CA PRO A 294 31.48 -9.81 -15.75
C PRO A 294 30.35 -10.80 -15.42
N LEU A 295 29.23 -10.74 -16.15
CA LEU A 295 28.01 -11.49 -15.82
C LEU A 295 27.97 -12.85 -16.53
N THR A 296 27.79 -13.89 -15.72
CA THR A 296 27.49 -15.25 -16.17
C THR A 296 26.00 -15.56 -16.04
N LYS A 297 25.54 -16.64 -16.68
CA LYS A 297 24.12 -17.01 -16.74
C LYS A 297 23.46 -17.14 -15.37
N LEU A 298 24.15 -17.69 -14.38
CA LEU A 298 23.62 -17.85 -13.02
C LEU A 298 23.60 -16.54 -12.22
N GLN A 299 24.11 -15.45 -12.77
CA GLN A 299 24.06 -14.09 -12.22
C GLN A 299 22.96 -13.22 -12.84
N CYS A 300 22.14 -13.77 -13.74
CA CYS A 300 21.06 -13.08 -14.45
C CYS A 300 19.71 -13.68 -14.03
N CYS A 301 18.71 -12.82 -13.76
CA CYS A 301 17.36 -13.31 -13.48
C CYS A 301 16.74 -14.02 -14.70
N PRO A 302 15.98 -15.11 -14.52
CA PRO A 302 15.21 -15.71 -15.59
C PRO A 302 13.92 -14.91 -15.87
N THR A 303 13.37 -15.05 -17.07
CA THR A 303 11.97 -14.68 -17.31
C THR A 303 11.04 -15.68 -16.63
N SER A 304 9.93 -15.17 -16.11
CA SER A 304 8.97 -15.93 -15.31
C SER A 304 7.55 -15.44 -15.49
N ASP A 305 6.60 -16.37 -15.48
CA ASP A 305 5.18 -16.10 -15.32
C ASP A 305 4.85 -16.09 -13.82
N GLY A 306 3.97 -15.19 -13.40
CA GLY A 306 3.55 -15.13 -12.00
C GLY A 306 2.66 -13.95 -11.66
N SER A 307 2.14 -13.96 -10.45
CA SER A 307 1.32 -12.87 -9.90
C SER A 307 1.55 -12.73 -8.39
N ALA A 308 1.31 -11.53 -7.88
CA ALA A 308 1.35 -11.21 -6.45
C ALA A 308 0.34 -10.10 -6.15
N ALA A 309 -0.18 -10.08 -4.94
CA ALA A 309 -1.18 -9.11 -4.51
C ALA A 309 -0.95 -8.68 -3.06
N ALA A 310 -1.30 -7.43 -2.76
CA ALA A 310 -1.31 -6.87 -1.41
C ALA A 310 -2.62 -6.10 -1.19
N ILE A 311 -3.17 -6.21 0.03
CA ILE A 311 -4.33 -5.42 0.46
C ILE A 311 -3.84 -4.36 1.42
N LEU A 312 -4.15 -3.10 1.11
CA LEU A 312 -3.80 -1.94 1.89
C LEU A 312 -5.06 -1.42 2.55
N ALA A 313 -4.97 -1.05 3.82
CA ALA A 313 -6.09 -0.57 4.60
C ALA A 313 -5.70 0.65 5.44
N SER A 314 -6.67 1.54 5.68
CA SER A 314 -6.51 2.63 6.64
C SER A 314 -6.44 2.10 8.08
N GLU A 315 -5.84 2.86 8.99
CA GLU A 315 -5.79 2.51 10.42
C GLU A 315 -7.20 2.29 10.99
N ASP A 316 -8.15 3.17 10.66
CA ASP A 316 -9.56 3.03 11.05
C ASP A 316 -10.15 1.70 10.56
N PHE A 317 -9.85 1.29 9.32
CA PHE A 317 -10.31 0.02 8.78
C PHE A 317 -9.70 -1.17 9.53
N VAL A 318 -8.41 -1.09 9.86
CA VAL A 318 -7.70 -2.13 10.62
C VAL A 318 -8.33 -2.32 12.00
N HIS A 319 -8.63 -1.23 12.72
CA HIS A 319 -9.32 -1.30 14.01
C HIS A 319 -10.74 -1.84 13.90
N LEU A 320 -11.49 -1.38 12.89
CA LEU A 320 -12.86 -1.80 12.65
C LEU A 320 -12.96 -3.31 12.43
N HIS A 321 -11.98 -3.90 11.73
CA HIS A 321 -11.94 -5.32 11.39
C HIS A 321 -11.07 -6.17 12.35
N GLY A 322 -10.49 -5.56 13.39
CA GLY A 322 -9.65 -6.28 14.36
C GLY A 322 -8.39 -6.90 13.75
N LEU A 323 -7.76 -6.24 12.78
CA LEU A 323 -6.63 -6.74 12.00
C LEU A 323 -5.26 -6.29 12.56
N GLU A 324 -5.22 -5.71 13.76
CA GLU A 324 -4.01 -5.08 14.32
C GLU A 324 -2.83 -6.05 14.41
N SER A 325 -3.09 -7.32 14.75
CA SER A 325 -2.05 -8.34 14.94
C SER A 325 -1.32 -8.74 13.66
N GLN A 326 -1.83 -8.39 12.48
CA GLN A 326 -1.22 -8.73 11.19
C GLN A 326 -0.88 -7.52 10.33
N ALA A 327 -1.24 -6.32 10.78
CA ALA A 327 -1.03 -5.08 10.03
C ALA A 327 0.46 -4.71 10.00
N VAL A 328 1.01 -4.65 8.80
CA VAL A 328 2.35 -4.13 8.49
C VAL A 328 2.18 -2.71 7.94
N GLU A 329 2.72 -1.73 8.66
CA GLU A 329 2.66 -0.32 8.31
C GLU A 329 3.71 0.01 7.24
N ILE A 330 3.29 0.75 6.20
CA ILE A 330 4.21 1.40 5.26
C ILE A 330 4.61 2.76 5.85
N ILE A 331 5.76 2.81 6.52
CA ILE A 331 6.26 4.01 7.23
C ILE A 331 6.52 5.15 6.25
N GLY A 332 7.01 4.80 5.07
CA GLY A 332 7.29 5.74 4.00
C GLY A 332 7.53 4.99 2.71
N MET A 333 7.23 5.66 1.60
CA MET A 333 7.46 5.13 0.26
C MET A 333 7.74 6.29 -0.69
N GLU A 334 8.85 6.20 -1.43
CA GLU A 334 9.31 7.24 -2.34
C GLU A 334 9.48 6.66 -3.74
N MET A 335 8.99 7.39 -4.74
CA MET A 335 9.23 7.11 -6.14
C MET A 335 10.13 8.19 -6.72
N THR A 336 11.14 7.79 -7.50
CA THR A 336 12.00 8.71 -8.25
C THR A 336 12.17 8.21 -9.67
N THR A 337 12.09 9.12 -10.64
CA THR A 337 12.37 8.87 -12.06
C THR A 337 13.76 9.37 -12.42
N ASP A 338 14.21 9.11 -13.65
CA ASP A 338 15.51 9.57 -14.15
C ASP A 338 15.81 11.05 -13.85
N LEU A 339 17.09 11.30 -13.57
CA LEU A 339 17.66 12.63 -13.39
C LEU A 339 18.50 12.99 -14.62
N PRO A 340 18.89 14.27 -14.82
CA PRO A 340 19.82 14.62 -15.90
C PRO A 340 21.09 13.76 -15.89
N SER A 341 21.58 13.39 -14.70
CA SER A 341 22.76 12.56 -14.51
C SER A 341 22.67 11.16 -15.12
N THR A 342 21.46 10.64 -15.41
CA THR A 342 21.29 9.41 -16.20
C THR A 342 21.95 9.55 -17.57
N PHE A 343 21.86 10.73 -18.20
CA PHE A 343 22.27 10.95 -19.60
C PHE A 343 23.44 11.91 -19.78
N SER A 344 23.81 12.70 -18.77
CA SER A 344 24.85 13.73 -18.89
C SER A 344 26.21 13.37 -18.29
N ASP A 345 26.27 12.39 -17.39
CA ASP A 345 27.44 12.21 -16.52
C ASP A 345 28.40 11.11 -17.00
N ASN A 346 28.17 10.55 -18.19
CA ASN A 346 29.00 9.52 -18.81
C ASN A 346 29.29 8.31 -17.89
N SER A 347 28.23 7.79 -17.25
CA SER A 347 28.30 6.70 -16.25
C SER A 347 27.21 5.65 -16.51
N CYS A 348 27.62 4.42 -16.75
CA CYS A 348 26.72 3.27 -16.88
C CYS A 348 26.01 2.92 -15.56
N MET A 349 26.64 3.14 -14.41
CA MET A 349 25.97 3.02 -13.09
C MET A 349 24.75 3.95 -12.99
N LYS A 350 24.87 5.16 -13.51
CA LYS A 350 23.77 6.14 -13.52
C LYS A 350 22.71 5.82 -14.56
N VAL A 351 23.10 5.34 -15.76
CA VAL A 351 22.17 4.79 -16.76
C VAL A 351 21.37 3.61 -16.18
N ALA A 352 21.99 2.80 -15.31
CA ALA A 352 21.34 1.70 -14.60
C ALA A 352 20.48 2.15 -13.40
N GLY A 353 20.41 3.46 -13.10
CA GLY A 353 19.52 4.03 -12.09
C GLY A 353 20.11 4.22 -10.69
N TYR A 354 21.44 4.27 -10.55
CA TYR A 354 22.10 4.52 -9.26
C TYR A 354 21.60 5.80 -8.57
N ASP A 355 21.56 6.93 -9.29
CA ASP A 355 21.18 8.23 -8.71
C ASP A 355 19.67 8.31 -8.41
N MET A 356 18.84 7.60 -9.17
CA MET A 356 17.40 7.46 -8.86
C MET A 356 17.24 6.75 -7.51
N THR A 357 17.93 5.62 -7.34
CA THR A 357 17.90 4.80 -6.13
C THR A 357 18.38 5.60 -4.93
N LYS A 358 19.54 6.24 -5.06
CA LYS A 358 20.12 7.10 -4.03
C LYS A 358 19.15 8.22 -3.63
N THR A 359 18.57 8.91 -4.62
CA THR A 359 17.62 10.00 -4.37
C THR A 359 16.36 9.52 -3.64
N ALA A 360 15.79 8.38 -4.05
CA ALA A 360 14.62 7.81 -3.39
C ALA A 360 14.92 7.39 -1.95
N ALA A 361 16.05 6.70 -1.73
CA ALA A 361 16.50 6.28 -0.41
C ALA A 361 16.77 7.49 0.51
N GLU A 362 17.50 8.49 0.03
CA GLU A 362 17.78 9.72 0.80
C GLU A 362 16.50 10.46 1.18
N ARG A 363 15.52 10.57 0.27
CA ARG A 363 14.21 11.18 0.57
C ARG A 363 13.46 10.39 1.63
N LEU A 364 13.46 9.07 1.52
CA LEU A 364 12.77 8.17 2.43
C LEU A 364 13.36 8.22 3.85
N PHE A 365 14.69 8.10 3.96
CA PHE A 365 15.38 8.19 5.25
C PHE A 365 15.34 9.59 5.85
N ARG A 366 15.34 10.66 5.05
CA ARG A 366 15.21 12.04 5.55
C ARG A 366 13.84 12.33 6.16
N LYS A 367 12.77 11.73 5.63
CA LYS A 367 11.39 11.90 6.12
C LYS A 367 11.00 10.90 7.19
N SER A 368 11.81 9.86 7.39
CA SER A 368 11.62 8.89 8.48
C SER A 368 12.61 9.17 9.61
N ASN A 369 12.39 8.55 10.77
CA ASN A 369 13.31 8.63 11.90
C ASN A 369 14.35 7.49 11.88
N TYR A 370 14.60 6.92 10.71
CA TYR A 370 15.48 5.75 10.53
C TYR A 370 16.67 6.09 9.63
N LYS A 371 17.69 5.25 9.74
CA LYS A 371 18.89 5.24 8.91
C LYS A 371 19.00 3.90 8.18
N PRO A 372 19.77 3.81 7.09
CA PRO A 372 20.02 2.54 6.42
C PRO A 372 20.54 1.43 7.35
N GLN A 373 21.30 1.79 8.37
CA GLN A 373 21.86 0.84 9.35
C GLN A 373 20.82 0.28 10.34
N ASP A 374 19.62 0.86 10.41
CA ASP A 374 18.53 0.37 11.26
C ASP A 374 17.72 -0.74 10.57
N VAL A 375 18.00 -1.04 9.29
CA VAL A 375 17.25 -2.01 8.49
C VAL A 375 17.77 -3.42 8.73
N ASP A 376 16.87 -4.33 9.12
CA ASP A 376 17.22 -5.72 9.44
C ASP A 376 17.14 -6.64 8.20
N VAL A 377 16.19 -6.35 7.30
CA VAL A 377 15.89 -7.18 6.13
C VAL A 377 15.57 -6.32 4.91
N VAL A 378 16.13 -6.71 3.76
CA VAL A 378 15.97 -5.99 2.50
C VAL A 378 15.48 -6.94 1.41
N GLU A 379 14.51 -6.51 0.62
CA GLU A 379 14.21 -7.09 -0.70
C GLU A 379 14.51 -6.03 -1.75
N LEU A 380 15.58 -6.23 -2.51
CA LEU A 380 16.04 -5.30 -3.54
C LEU A 380 15.95 -5.91 -4.94
N HIS A 381 16.34 -5.13 -5.95
CA HIS A 381 16.10 -5.43 -7.35
C HIS A 381 17.35 -6.02 -8.02
N ASP A 382 17.64 -7.29 -7.72
CA ASP A 382 18.77 -8.04 -8.25
C ASP A 382 18.46 -8.67 -9.62
N CYS A 383 18.01 -7.88 -10.60
CA CYS A 383 17.82 -8.39 -11.98
C CYS A 383 19.13 -8.98 -12.54
N PHE A 384 20.26 -8.40 -12.15
CA PHE A 384 21.61 -8.92 -12.33
C PHE A 384 22.41 -8.70 -11.04
N SER A 385 23.41 -9.54 -10.77
CA SER A 385 24.30 -9.39 -9.61
C SER A 385 24.98 -8.02 -9.54
N ALA A 386 25.34 -7.46 -10.70
CA ALA A 386 25.90 -6.10 -10.80
C ALA A 386 24.93 -5.02 -10.27
N ASN A 387 23.62 -5.18 -10.49
CA ASN A 387 22.66 -4.20 -9.99
C ASN A 387 22.52 -4.25 -8.46
N GLU A 388 22.52 -5.46 -7.88
CA GLU A 388 22.52 -5.62 -6.42
C GLU A 388 23.79 -4.99 -5.80
N LEU A 389 24.95 -5.18 -6.43
CA LEU A 389 26.23 -4.63 -5.98
C LEU A 389 26.18 -3.11 -5.84
N ILE A 390 25.78 -2.39 -6.90
CA ILE A 390 25.71 -0.92 -6.88
C ILE A 390 24.57 -0.41 -5.99
N THR A 391 23.51 -1.21 -5.83
CA THR A 391 22.35 -0.87 -5.01
C THR A 391 22.68 -0.86 -3.51
N TYR A 392 23.62 -1.69 -3.04
CA TYR A 392 24.06 -1.63 -1.64
C TYR A 392 24.56 -0.24 -1.25
N GLU A 393 25.32 0.39 -2.14
CA GLU A 393 25.89 1.73 -1.94
C GLU A 393 24.83 2.80 -2.12
N ALA A 394 23.98 2.68 -3.16
CA ALA A 394 22.92 3.64 -3.42
C ALA A 394 21.87 3.69 -2.29
N LEU A 395 21.55 2.56 -1.66
CA LEU A 395 20.66 2.50 -0.49
C LEU A 395 21.35 2.92 0.82
N GLY A 396 22.69 3.08 0.81
CA GLY A 396 23.48 3.44 2.00
C GLY A 396 23.72 2.28 2.98
N LEU A 397 23.56 1.01 2.54
CA LEU A 397 23.87 -0.18 3.36
C LEU A 397 25.38 -0.30 3.60
N CYS A 398 26.18 0.20 2.66
CA CYS A 398 27.62 0.40 2.79
C CYS A 398 28.04 1.71 2.12
N GLU A 399 29.25 2.17 2.40
CA GLU A 399 29.80 3.38 1.77
C GLU A 399 30.08 3.15 0.27
N PRO A 400 30.07 4.20 -0.57
CA PRO A 400 30.45 4.09 -1.98
C PRO A 400 31.84 3.47 -2.17
N GLY A 401 31.95 2.52 -3.09
CA GLY A 401 33.16 1.72 -3.34
C GLY A 401 33.43 0.61 -2.32
N LYS A 402 32.57 0.41 -1.30
CA LYS A 402 32.76 -0.61 -0.25
C LYS A 402 31.87 -1.84 -0.41
N ALA A 403 31.13 -1.97 -1.50
CA ALA A 403 30.29 -3.16 -1.75
C ALA A 403 31.10 -4.47 -1.74
N GLY A 404 32.31 -4.50 -2.30
CA GLY A 404 33.17 -5.69 -2.27
C GLY A 404 33.52 -6.17 -0.85
N GLU A 405 33.93 -5.24 0.03
CA GLU A 405 34.21 -5.53 1.45
C GLU A 405 32.95 -5.97 2.21
N PHE A 406 31.81 -5.34 1.90
CA PHE A 406 30.52 -5.67 2.48
C PHE A 406 30.11 -7.12 2.15
N ILE A 407 30.32 -7.55 0.90
CA ILE A 407 30.07 -8.91 0.43
C ILE A 407 31.06 -9.91 1.06
N ASP A 408 32.35 -9.60 1.05
CA ASP A 408 33.40 -10.49 1.59
C ASP A 408 33.24 -10.75 3.10
N SER A 409 32.70 -9.77 3.82
CA SER A 409 32.38 -9.88 5.24
C SER A 409 31.09 -10.66 5.53
N GLY A 410 30.34 -11.06 4.50
CA GLY A 410 29.03 -11.72 4.66
C GLY A 410 27.95 -10.81 5.26
N ASN A 411 28.08 -9.47 5.12
CA ASN A 411 27.16 -8.53 5.76
C ASN A 411 25.77 -8.46 5.09
N ASN A 412 25.57 -9.16 3.97
CA ASN A 412 24.35 -9.19 3.16
C ASN A 412 23.53 -10.51 3.30
N THR A 413 23.86 -11.36 4.27
CA THR A 413 23.20 -12.66 4.50
C THR A 413 22.93 -12.92 5.99
N TYR A 414 22.34 -14.07 6.31
CA TYR A 414 22.06 -14.47 7.69
C TYR A 414 23.32 -14.48 8.55
N GLY A 415 23.25 -13.83 9.72
CA GLY A 415 24.39 -13.60 10.60
C GLY A 415 25.25 -12.38 10.26
N GLY A 416 24.97 -11.72 9.13
CA GLY A 416 25.57 -10.44 8.75
C GLY A 416 24.87 -9.23 9.38
N LYS A 417 25.16 -8.03 8.84
CA LYS A 417 24.53 -6.78 9.29
C LYS A 417 23.07 -6.66 8.87
N VAL A 418 22.74 -7.10 7.66
CA VAL A 418 21.39 -7.03 7.09
C VAL A 418 21.18 -8.23 6.18
N VAL A 419 20.01 -8.87 6.26
CA VAL A 419 19.69 -9.98 5.37
C VAL A 419 19.10 -9.44 4.08
N VAL A 420 19.85 -9.57 2.98
CA VAL A 420 19.40 -9.11 1.66
C VAL A 420 18.85 -10.26 0.85
N ASN A 421 17.64 -10.07 0.33
CA ASN A 421 16.89 -11.00 -0.50
C ASN A 421 16.75 -12.38 0.16
N PRO A 422 16.16 -12.48 1.38
CA PRO A 422 15.95 -13.78 2.05
C PRO A 422 15.13 -14.76 1.20
N SER A 423 14.34 -14.26 0.26
CA SER A 423 13.55 -15.05 -0.68
C SER A 423 14.35 -15.64 -1.86
N GLY A 424 15.62 -15.30 -1.98
CA GLY A 424 16.49 -15.67 -3.11
C GLY A 424 16.54 -14.66 -4.26
N GLY A 425 15.87 -13.52 -4.12
CA GLY A 425 15.94 -12.43 -5.09
C GLY A 425 15.41 -12.78 -6.48
N LEU A 426 15.44 -11.83 -7.39
CA LEU A 426 15.05 -12.01 -8.79
C LEU A 426 15.95 -13.04 -9.50
N ILE A 427 17.24 -13.13 -9.13
CA ILE A 427 18.18 -14.10 -9.70
C ILE A 427 17.63 -15.53 -9.62
N SER A 428 17.04 -15.92 -8.50
CA SER A 428 16.56 -17.29 -8.28
C SER A 428 15.03 -17.41 -8.32
N LYS A 429 14.30 -16.46 -7.72
CA LYS A 429 12.82 -16.47 -7.74
C LYS A 429 12.28 -16.36 -9.14
N GLY A 430 12.98 -15.62 -9.99
CA GLY A 430 12.48 -15.19 -11.28
C GLY A 430 11.79 -13.83 -11.22
N HIS A 431 11.53 -13.29 -12.42
CA HIS A 431 11.20 -11.88 -12.58
C HIS A 431 9.98 -11.62 -13.49
N PRO A 432 8.75 -11.96 -13.04
CA PRO A 432 7.53 -11.46 -13.66
C PRO A 432 7.43 -9.95 -13.36
N LEU A 433 7.53 -9.13 -14.42
CA LEU A 433 7.74 -7.68 -14.28
C LEU A 433 6.64 -7.01 -13.44
N GLY A 434 5.37 -7.23 -13.77
CA GLY A 434 4.22 -6.70 -13.04
C GLY A 434 4.10 -7.17 -11.59
N ALA A 435 4.58 -8.38 -11.26
CA ALA A 435 4.38 -8.99 -9.94
C ALA A 435 5.56 -8.80 -8.96
N THR A 436 6.75 -8.48 -9.46
CA THR A 436 7.99 -8.48 -8.66
C THR A 436 7.92 -7.57 -7.44
N GLY A 437 7.49 -6.32 -7.61
CA GLY A 437 7.37 -5.38 -6.49
C GLY A 437 6.39 -5.82 -5.40
N LEU A 438 5.31 -6.52 -5.78
CA LEU A 438 4.35 -7.04 -4.80
C LEU A 438 4.84 -8.33 -4.14
N ALA A 439 5.64 -9.15 -4.84
CA ALA A 439 6.30 -10.31 -4.23
C ALA A 439 7.38 -9.89 -3.22
N GLN A 440 8.11 -8.80 -3.48
CA GLN A 440 9.01 -8.20 -2.48
C GLN A 440 8.22 -7.74 -1.25
N CYS A 441 7.12 -7.00 -1.43
CA CYS A 441 6.23 -6.56 -0.35
C CYS A 441 5.70 -7.75 0.49
N ALA A 442 5.28 -8.83 -0.17
CA ALA A 442 4.80 -10.04 0.50
C ALA A 442 5.88 -10.69 1.38
N GLU A 443 7.10 -10.87 0.85
CA GLU A 443 8.21 -11.43 1.64
C GLU A 443 8.52 -10.55 2.86
N LEU A 444 8.64 -9.23 2.70
CA LEU A 444 8.93 -8.34 3.82
C LEU A 444 7.81 -8.33 4.87
N SER A 445 6.55 -8.43 4.42
CA SER A 445 5.40 -8.58 5.32
C SER A 445 5.48 -9.88 6.12
N TRP A 446 5.81 -11.01 5.48
CA TRP A 446 6.00 -12.29 6.17
C TRP A 446 7.17 -12.24 7.16
N GLN A 447 8.28 -11.63 6.78
CA GLN A 447 9.46 -11.49 7.65
C GLN A 447 9.10 -10.73 8.93
N LEU A 448 8.45 -9.56 8.81
CA LEU A 448 8.04 -8.75 9.95
C LEU A 448 6.96 -9.41 10.81
N ARG A 449 6.12 -10.25 10.20
CA ARG A 449 5.06 -10.98 10.91
C ARG A 449 5.54 -12.30 11.54
N GLY A 450 6.79 -12.71 11.33
CA GLY A 450 7.28 -13.99 11.82
C GLY A 450 6.74 -15.21 11.05
N LEU A 451 6.37 -15.02 9.77
CA LEU A 451 5.71 -16.01 8.91
C LEU A 451 6.55 -16.42 7.70
N ALA A 452 7.85 -16.13 7.68
CA ALA A 452 8.72 -16.42 6.55
C ALA A 452 9.34 -17.84 6.55
N ASP A 453 8.80 -18.76 7.34
CA ASP A 453 9.25 -20.15 7.47
C ASP A 453 10.78 -20.28 7.67
N LYS A 454 11.45 -21.12 6.87
CA LYS A 454 12.90 -21.34 6.89
C LYS A 454 13.72 -20.12 6.45
N ARG A 455 13.06 -19.08 5.92
CA ARG A 455 13.70 -17.81 5.51
C ARG A 455 13.65 -16.77 6.62
N GLN A 456 13.02 -17.06 7.76
CA GLN A 456 12.80 -16.08 8.81
C GLN A 456 14.11 -15.44 9.29
N VAL A 457 14.17 -14.13 9.18
CA VAL A 457 15.20 -13.30 9.79
C VAL A 457 14.82 -13.08 11.26
N SER A 458 15.68 -13.54 12.16
CA SER A 458 15.41 -13.50 13.60
C SER A 458 15.34 -12.05 14.09
N GLY A 459 14.20 -11.66 14.67
CA GLY A 459 14.03 -10.37 15.31
C GLY A 459 13.93 -9.18 14.36
N ALA A 460 13.62 -9.38 13.07
CA ALA A 460 13.45 -8.29 12.11
C ALA A 460 12.31 -7.34 12.55
N GLN A 461 12.60 -6.05 12.65
CA GLN A 461 11.67 -4.99 13.04
C GLN A 461 11.48 -3.94 11.95
N LEU A 462 12.52 -3.69 11.15
CA LEU A 462 12.48 -2.75 10.05
C LEU A 462 12.88 -3.42 8.73
N ALA A 463 12.01 -3.32 7.74
CA ALA A 463 12.21 -3.89 6.41
C ALA A 463 12.28 -2.81 5.33
N LEU A 464 13.16 -2.99 4.35
CA LEU A 464 13.34 -2.09 3.22
C LEU A 464 13.08 -2.79 1.89
N GLN A 465 12.20 -2.22 1.08
CA GLN A 465 11.98 -2.65 -0.30
C GLN A 465 12.68 -1.71 -1.28
N HIS A 466 13.28 -2.27 -2.33
CA HIS A 466 13.78 -1.53 -3.48
C HIS A 466 13.38 -2.23 -4.80
N ASN A 467 12.70 -1.49 -5.68
CA ASN A 467 12.26 -1.98 -6.98
C ASN A 467 12.48 -0.92 -8.05
N ILE A 468 13.32 -1.23 -9.03
CA ILE A 468 13.59 -0.33 -10.16
C ILE A 468 13.09 -0.93 -11.48
N GLY A 469 12.68 -0.08 -12.41
CA GLY A 469 12.50 -0.40 -13.82
C GLY A 469 13.09 0.72 -14.66
N LEU A 470 13.88 0.38 -15.67
CA LEU A 470 14.51 1.35 -16.58
C LEU A 470 13.45 2.05 -17.45
N GLY A 471 13.78 3.20 -18.02
CA GLY A 471 12.84 4.07 -18.75
C GLY A 471 12.61 5.43 -18.06
N GLY A 472 12.53 5.52 -16.73
CA GLY A 472 11.89 4.61 -15.81
C GLY A 472 11.77 5.17 -14.40
N ALA A 473 11.45 4.30 -13.45
CA ALA A 473 11.16 4.65 -12.06
C ALA A 473 11.78 3.64 -11.08
N VAL A 474 12.23 4.15 -9.94
CA VAL A 474 12.54 3.36 -8.75
C VAL A 474 11.51 3.67 -7.67
N VAL A 475 11.10 2.64 -6.93
CA VAL A 475 10.30 2.76 -5.72
C VAL A 475 11.07 2.14 -4.55
N VAL A 476 11.19 2.90 -3.47
CA VAL A 476 11.79 2.45 -2.20
C VAL A 476 10.77 2.63 -1.08
N ALA A 477 10.66 1.64 -0.19
CA ALA A 477 9.69 1.68 0.90
C ALA A 477 10.23 1.07 2.21
N LEU A 478 9.82 1.65 3.34
CA LEU A 478 10.10 1.13 4.68
C LEU A 478 8.84 0.54 5.31
N TYR A 479 8.99 -0.60 5.98
CA TYR A 479 7.90 -1.32 6.62
C TYR A 479 8.25 -1.70 8.06
N LYS A 480 7.25 -1.73 8.94
CA LYS A 480 7.31 -2.30 10.30
C LYS A 480 5.95 -2.89 10.68
N LEU A 481 5.87 -3.63 11.78
CA LEU A 481 4.56 -3.93 12.38
C LEU A 481 3.88 -2.63 12.86
N GLY A 482 2.63 -2.41 12.44
CA GLY A 482 1.86 -1.22 12.85
C GLY A 482 1.46 -1.26 14.33
N PHE A 483 1.18 -2.46 14.85
CA PHE A 483 0.75 -2.67 16.23
C PHE A 483 1.54 -3.81 16.89
N PRO A 484 2.83 -3.63 17.22
CA PRO A 484 3.69 -4.72 17.72
C PRO A 484 3.13 -5.40 18.98
N HIS A 485 2.53 -4.65 19.91
CA HIS A 485 1.89 -5.23 21.11
C HIS A 485 0.65 -6.09 20.82
N ALA A 486 -0.01 -5.90 19.67
CA ALA A 486 -1.12 -6.76 19.24
C ALA A 486 -0.60 -8.06 18.60
N HIS A 487 0.56 -7.99 17.94
CA HIS A 487 1.24 -9.15 17.36
C HIS A 487 1.80 -10.09 18.45
N ASP A 488 2.51 -9.56 19.44
CA ASP A 488 3.11 -10.34 20.54
C ASP A 488 2.08 -11.11 21.38
N ARG A 489 0.87 -10.55 21.54
CA ARG A 489 -0.22 -11.22 22.27
C ARG A 489 -0.68 -12.51 21.59
N ASN A 490 -0.52 -12.63 20.27
CA ASN A 490 -0.85 -13.84 19.54
C ASN A 490 0.33 -14.81 19.39
N SER A 491 1.59 -14.35 19.47
CA SER A 491 2.78 -15.19 19.30
C SER A 491 3.17 -15.99 20.55
N GLY A 492 2.78 -15.53 21.75
CA GLY A 492 3.06 -16.20 23.03
C GLY A 492 2.03 -17.21 23.51
N LEU A 493 0.93 -17.43 22.78
CA LEU A 493 -0.15 -18.33 23.17
C LEU A 493 -0.03 -19.67 22.44
N SER A 494 0.53 -20.66 23.15
CA SER A 494 0.07 -22.05 23.02
C SER A 494 -1.46 -22.04 22.90
N ILE A 495 -1.96 -22.76 21.89
CA ILE A 495 -3.39 -22.97 21.61
C ILE A 495 -4.02 -23.65 22.85
N HIS A 496 -4.33 -22.88 23.90
CA HIS A 496 -5.17 -23.25 25.05
C HIS A 496 -5.33 -22.13 26.10
N ALA A 497 -5.33 -20.85 25.73
CA ALA A 497 -5.96 -19.85 26.59
C ALA A 497 -6.80 -18.85 25.78
N THR A 498 -8.11 -19.07 25.88
CA THR A 498 -9.25 -18.18 25.65
C THR A 498 -8.92 -16.68 25.61
N THR A 499 -8.69 -16.13 24.43
CA THR A 499 -9.22 -14.80 24.06
C THR A 499 -10.66 -15.00 23.61
N ALA A 500 -11.57 -15.07 24.59
CA ALA A 500 -12.99 -15.05 24.33
C ALA A 500 -13.37 -13.66 23.82
N ILE A 501 -13.36 -13.47 22.50
CA ILE A 501 -14.52 -12.84 21.88
C ILE A 501 -15.63 -13.87 22.12
N ASP A 502 -16.63 -13.51 22.93
CA ASP A 502 -17.81 -14.36 23.08
C ASP A 502 -18.35 -14.62 21.67
N LYS A 503 -18.44 -15.89 21.26
CA LYS A 503 -18.83 -16.33 19.91
C LYS A 503 -20.17 -15.74 19.43
N ASP A 504 -20.94 -15.15 20.34
CA ASP A 504 -22.25 -14.56 20.12
C ASP A 504 -22.23 -13.05 19.80
N ALA A 505 -21.08 -12.36 19.90
CA ALA A 505 -20.92 -10.96 19.49
C ALA A 505 -20.45 -10.81 18.02
N GLU A 506 -20.10 -11.93 17.37
CA GLU A 506 -19.54 -12.00 16.03
C GLU A 506 -20.60 -11.58 14.98
N GLY A 507 -20.25 -10.60 14.14
CA GLY A 507 -21.08 -10.08 13.05
C GLY A 507 -21.90 -8.82 13.34
N PHE A 508 -22.10 -8.41 14.61
CA PHE A 508 -22.76 -7.12 14.91
C PHE A 508 -21.85 -5.96 14.50
N ASN A 509 -22.37 -4.98 13.76
CA ASN A 509 -21.62 -3.77 13.40
C ASN A 509 -21.28 -2.93 14.65
N ALA A 510 -22.12 -3.00 15.69
CA ALA A 510 -21.92 -2.41 17.00
C ALA A 510 -20.65 -2.89 17.71
N SER A 511 -20.26 -4.15 17.54
CA SER A 511 -19.12 -4.76 18.23
C SER A 511 -17.83 -3.98 17.98
N ALA A 512 -17.61 -3.56 16.72
CA ALA A 512 -16.44 -2.80 16.34
C ALA A 512 -16.45 -1.38 16.94
N MET A 513 -17.62 -0.73 17.00
CA MET A 513 -17.76 0.59 17.60
C MET A 513 -17.51 0.57 19.11
N PHE A 514 -17.96 -0.47 19.80
CA PHE A 514 -17.69 -0.64 21.23
C PHE A 514 -16.22 -0.90 21.53
N ARG A 515 -15.50 -1.58 20.63
CA ARG A 515 -14.05 -1.76 20.73
C ARG A 515 -13.29 -0.45 20.52
N VAL A 516 -13.68 0.35 19.52
CA VAL A 516 -13.14 1.71 19.33
C VAL A 516 -13.39 2.58 20.57
N LEU A 517 -14.59 2.53 21.13
CA LEU A 517 -14.92 3.24 22.36
C LEU A 517 -14.07 2.77 23.55
N GLU A 518 -13.82 1.46 23.68
CA GLU A 518 -12.96 0.90 24.72
C GLU A 518 -11.50 1.40 24.60
N ILE A 519 -10.96 1.46 23.39
CA ILE A 519 -9.61 1.99 23.13
C ILE A 519 -9.55 3.48 23.47
N ALA A 520 -10.52 4.27 23.01
CA ALA A 520 -10.61 5.70 23.32
C ALA A 520 -10.69 5.96 24.84
N MET A 521 -11.41 5.10 25.58
CA MET A 521 -11.45 5.13 27.04
C MET A 521 -10.09 4.74 27.67
N LYS A 522 -9.37 3.76 27.12
CA LYS A 522 -8.05 3.35 27.64
C LYS A 522 -6.95 4.40 27.44
N GLU A 523 -7.04 5.19 26.38
CA GLU A 523 -6.10 6.30 26.12
C GLU A 523 -6.36 7.55 26.96
N ASP A 524 -7.62 7.81 27.35
CA ASP A 524 -8.16 8.94 28.13
C ASP A 524 -7.29 10.22 28.23
N LYS A 525 -6.87 10.79 27.09
CA LYS A 525 -5.99 11.98 27.05
C LYS A 525 -6.66 13.26 27.59
N GLU A 526 -7.99 13.29 27.73
CA GLU A 526 -8.77 14.50 28.05
C GLU A 526 -9.63 14.37 29.33
N ASN A 527 -9.35 13.36 30.17
CA ASN A 527 -10.13 13.03 31.38
C ASN A 527 -11.64 12.86 31.10
N LEU A 528 -11.98 12.29 29.95
CA LEU A 528 -13.34 12.06 29.47
C LEU A 528 -14.12 11.13 30.39
N ILE A 529 -13.46 10.10 30.94
CA ILE A 529 -14.08 9.14 31.86
C ILE A 529 -14.55 9.85 33.14
N SER A 530 -13.74 10.79 33.63
CA SER A 530 -14.07 11.57 34.83
C SER A 530 -15.32 12.45 34.68
N LYS A 531 -15.66 12.85 33.44
CA LYS A 531 -16.82 13.70 33.11
C LYS A 531 -18.12 12.90 32.96
N VAL A 532 -18.01 11.65 32.54
CA VAL A 532 -19.16 10.81 32.17
C VAL A 532 -19.59 9.89 33.32
N ARG A 533 -18.64 9.29 34.06
CA ARG A 533 -18.83 8.57 35.35
C ARG A 533 -20.18 7.85 35.52
N GLY A 534 -20.38 6.79 34.75
CA GLY A 534 -21.58 5.95 34.84
C GLY A 534 -21.39 4.59 34.18
N VAL A 535 -22.31 3.67 34.44
CA VAL A 535 -22.43 2.38 33.76
C VAL A 535 -23.56 2.48 32.73
N TYR A 536 -23.23 2.28 31.45
CA TYR A 536 -24.13 2.46 30.32
C TYR A 536 -24.44 1.10 29.69
N GLY A 537 -25.71 0.73 29.65
CA GLY A 537 -26.17 -0.46 28.94
C GLY A 537 -26.62 -0.13 27.52
N PHE A 538 -26.33 -1.00 26.56
CA PHE A 538 -26.78 -0.88 25.19
C PHE A 538 -27.42 -2.18 24.76
N LYS A 539 -28.74 -2.17 24.61
CA LYS A 539 -29.49 -3.24 23.99
C LYS A 539 -29.59 -2.97 22.50
N VAL A 540 -28.77 -3.66 21.71
CA VAL A 540 -28.69 -3.50 20.26
C VAL A 540 -29.63 -4.49 19.60
N LYS A 541 -30.46 -3.99 18.69
CA LYS A 541 -31.46 -4.78 17.96
C LYS A 541 -31.11 -4.91 16.49
N ASN A 542 -31.76 -5.86 15.81
CA ASN A 542 -31.62 -6.06 14.37
C ASN A 542 -30.17 -6.30 13.92
N GLY A 543 -29.41 -7.05 14.73
CA GLY A 543 -28.08 -7.53 14.33
C GLY A 543 -28.14 -8.70 13.34
N PRO A 544 -27.03 -9.39 13.09
CA PRO A 544 -26.95 -10.50 12.13
C PRO A 544 -28.04 -11.54 12.36
N GLY A 545 -28.81 -11.85 11.30
CA GLY A 545 -29.92 -12.80 11.39
C GLY A 545 -31.07 -12.35 12.31
N GLY A 546 -31.20 -11.05 12.59
CA GLY A 546 -32.24 -10.49 13.46
C GLY A 546 -31.96 -10.64 14.96
N LYS A 547 -30.74 -11.02 15.35
CA LYS A 547 -30.36 -11.20 16.75
C LYS A 547 -30.37 -9.88 17.53
N GLU A 548 -30.65 -9.96 18.83
CA GLU A 548 -30.43 -8.88 19.79
C GLU A 548 -29.12 -9.14 20.55
N GLY A 549 -28.36 -8.09 20.83
CA GLY A 549 -27.15 -8.14 21.64
C GLY A 549 -27.20 -7.12 22.79
N TYR A 550 -26.37 -7.33 23.82
CA TYR A 550 -26.32 -6.44 24.97
C TYR A 550 -24.89 -6.11 25.36
N TRP A 551 -24.55 -4.82 25.47
CA TRP A 551 -23.24 -4.34 25.91
C TRP A 551 -23.36 -3.50 27.18
N ILE A 552 -22.39 -3.65 28.07
CA ILE A 552 -22.17 -2.77 29.21
C ILE A 552 -20.89 -1.99 28.99
N VAL A 553 -20.98 -0.66 28.98
CA VAL A 553 -19.85 0.25 29.00
C VAL A 553 -19.73 0.80 30.42
N ASN A 554 -18.72 0.37 31.16
CA ASN A 554 -18.47 0.84 32.52
C ASN A 554 -17.44 1.97 32.48
N ALA A 555 -17.90 3.21 32.63
CA ALA A 555 -17.05 4.40 32.73
C ALA A 555 -17.02 4.97 34.17
N LYS A 556 -17.36 4.16 35.18
CA LYS A 556 -17.51 4.61 36.58
C LYS A 556 -16.17 4.64 37.34
N THR A 557 -15.24 3.75 37.02
CA THR A 557 -13.96 3.57 37.72
C THR A 557 -12.80 3.32 36.75
N GLY A 558 -11.59 3.78 37.11
CA GLY A 558 -10.37 3.50 36.34
C GLY A 558 -10.38 4.09 34.92
N LYS A 559 -9.83 3.34 33.96
CA LYS A 559 -9.77 3.68 32.52
C LYS A 559 -10.97 3.17 31.71
N GLY A 560 -12.05 2.76 32.39
CA GLY A 560 -13.27 2.23 31.78
C GLY A 560 -13.12 0.84 31.13
N SER A 561 -14.25 0.18 30.86
CA SER A 561 -14.29 -1.13 30.19
C SER A 561 -15.56 -1.30 29.37
N VAL A 562 -15.54 -2.23 28.41
CA VAL A 562 -16.73 -2.65 27.66
C VAL A 562 -16.87 -4.17 27.72
N GLU A 563 -18.08 -4.66 28.03
CA GLU A 563 -18.39 -6.07 28.18
C GLU A 563 -19.64 -6.44 27.37
N PHE A 564 -19.55 -7.50 26.56
CA PHE A 564 -20.74 -8.11 25.94
C PHE A 564 -21.45 -9.02 26.95
N ASN A 565 -22.78 -8.95 27.01
CA ASN A 565 -23.62 -9.61 28.01
C ASN A 565 -23.16 -9.37 29.46
N GLY A 566 -22.59 -8.18 29.72
CA GLY A 566 -22.13 -7.79 31.05
C GLY A 566 -23.26 -7.88 32.08
N LYS A 567 -22.93 -8.42 33.27
CA LYS A 567 -23.90 -8.61 34.37
C LYS A 567 -24.04 -7.38 35.25
N THR A 568 -23.19 -6.37 35.08
CA THR A 568 -23.23 -5.14 35.85
C THR A 568 -24.49 -4.36 35.53
N LYS A 569 -25.27 -4.02 36.55
CA LYS A 569 -26.53 -3.26 36.39
C LYS A 569 -26.20 -1.86 35.84
N PRO A 570 -26.75 -1.46 34.68
CA PRO A 570 -26.51 -0.14 34.13
C PRO A 570 -27.25 0.95 34.91
N ASP A 571 -26.65 2.14 34.99
CA ASP A 571 -27.30 3.35 35.48
C ASP A 571 -28.29 3.90 34.44
N VAL A 572 -28.04 3.62 33.16
CA VAL A 572 -28.90 3.96 32.02
C VAL A 572 -28.75 2.95 30.89
N THR A 573 -29.84 2.59 30.24
CA THR A 573 -29.87 1.65 29.10
C THR A 573 -30.39 2.35 27.85
N PHE A 574 -29.64 2.22 26.75
CA PHE A 574 -30.04 2.60 25.41
C PHE A 574 -30.54 1.38 24.66
N ILE A 575 -31.63 1.53 23.93
CA ILE A 575 -32.18 0.52 23.04
C ILE A 575 -32.17 1.11 21.64
N ILE A 576 -31.45 0.48 20.72
CA ILE A 576 -31.11 1.05 19.41
C ILE A 576 -30.81 -0.07 18.41
N ASP A 577 -31.03 0.19 17.12
CA ASP A 577 -30.70 -0.76 16.07
C ASP A 577 -29.19 -0.77 15.75
N ASP A 578 -28.66 -1.91 15.31
CA ASP A 578 -27.22 -2.13 15.05
C ASP A 578 -26.63 -1.07 14.09
N ASN A 579 -27.33 -0.80 12.99
CA ASN A 579 -26.91 0.23 12.02
C ASN A 579 -27.02 1.66 12.56
N ASP A 580 -28.11 1.98 13.28
CA ASP A 580 -28.31 3.30 13.86
C ASP A 580 -27.26 3.59 14.96
N LEU A 581 -26.78 2.56 15.67
CA LEU A 581 -25.70 2.71 16.64
C LEU A 581 -24.36 3.05 15.99
N VAL A 582 -24.06 2.46 14.84
CA VAL A 582 -22.86 2.81 14.06
C VAL A 582 -22.94 4.25 13.59
N GLU A 583 -24.09 4.67 13.04
CA GLU A 583 -24.29 6.07 12.64
C GLU A 583 -24.23 7.02 13.83
N LEU A 584 -24.74 6.61 14.99
CA LEU A 584 -24.66 7.37 16.22
C LEU A 584 -23.20 7.52 16.66
N ILE A 585 -22.45 6.44 16.84
CA ILE A 585 -21.07 6.51 17.35
C ILE A 585 -20.15 7.22 16.35
N SER A 586 -20.32 6.97 15.04
CA SER A 586 -19.57 7.67 13.98
C SER A 586 -19.99 9.13 13.77
N GLY A 587 -21.08 9.57 14.41
CA GLY A 587 -21.58 10.94 14.38
C GLY A 587 -22.39 11.34 13.16
N LYS A 588 -22.74 10.39 12.30
CA LYS A 588 -23.68 10.59 11.17
C LYS A 588 -25.11 10.80 11.64
N LEU A 589 -25.48 10.23 12.79
CA LEU A 589 -26.81 10.36 13.38
C LEU A 589 -26.77 11.27 14.62
N ASN A 590 -27.57 12.34 14.58
CA ASN A 590 -27.72 13.25 15.72
C ASN A 590 -28.52 12.56 16.84
N PRO A 591 -28.00 12.46 18.09
CA PRO A 591 -28.65 11.73 19.17
C PRO A 591 -30.01 12.29 19.60
N GLN A 592 -30.18 13.61 19.59
CA GLN A 592 -31.46 14.23 19.94
C GLN A 592 -32.51 13.92 18.87
N LYS A 593 -32.14 14.04 17.59
CA LYS A 593 -33.01 13.70 16.47
C LYS A 593 -33.40 12.22 16.50
N ALA A 594 -32.44 11.33 16.76
CA ALA A 594 -32.68 9.90 16.85
C ALA A 594 -33.63 9.52 18.00
N PHE A 595 -33.54 10.20 19.14
CA PHE A 595 -34.47 10.02 20.25
C PHE A 595 -35.90 10.48 19.88
N PHE A 596 -36.06 11.68 19.30
CA PHE A 596 -37.37 12.19 18.88
C PHE A 596 -38.01 11.38 17.74
N GLN A 597 -37.19 10.77 16.88
CA GLN A 597 -37.65 9.88 15.81
C GLN A 597 -37.95 8.45 16.29
N GLY A 598 -37.74 8.15 17.58
CA GLY A 598 -37.95 6.82 18.13
C GLY A 598 -36.89 5.77 17.74
N LYS A 599 -35.81 6.18 17.07
CA LYS A 599 -34.66 5.32 16.72
C LYS A 599 -33.84 4.90 17.94
N ILE A 600 -33.90 5.70 19.01
CA ILE A 600 -33.24 5.41 20.28
C ILE A 600 -34.26 5.53 21.40
N LYS A 601 -34.39 4.46 22.19
CA LYS A 601 -35.16 4.49 23.43
C LYS A 601 -34.21 4.45 24.62
N ILE A 602 -34.44 5.31 25.60
CA ILE A 602 -33.59 5.45 26.79
C ILE A 602 -34.40 5.04 28.02
N GLN A 603 -33.79 4.24 28.89
CA GLN A 603 -34.37 3.80 30.16
C GLN A 603 -33.37 4.02 31.30
N GLY A 604 -33.80 4.57 32.44
CA GLY A 604 -32.92 4.84 33.59
C GLY A 604 -32.54 6.30 33.71
N ASN A 605 -31.32 6.58 34.15
CA ASN A 605 -30.90 7.93 34.54
C ASN A 605 -30.69 8.86 33.31
N MET A 606 -31.67 9.72 33.05
CA MET A 606 -31.64 10.67 31.93
C MET A 606 -30.51 11.69 32.01
N SER A 607 -30.02 12.07 33.20
CA SER A 607 -28.88 12.98 33.32
C SER A 607 -27.58 12.35 32.83
N LEU A 608 -27.40 11.05 33.07
CA LEU A 608 -26.26 10.29 32.55
C LEU A 608 -26.38 10.05 31.05
N ALA A 609 -27.59 9.85 30.53
CA ALA A 609 -27.81 9.76 29.09
C ALA A 609 -27.32 11.01 28.34
N MET A 610 -27.62 12.20 28.88
CA MET A 610 -27.22 13.47 28.27
C MET A 610 -25.70 13.69 28.33
N LYS A 611 -25.02 13.19 29.37
CA LYS A 611 -23.55 13.23 29.44
C LYS A 611 -22.87 12.37 28.37
N LEU A 612 -23.42 11.20 28.07
CA LEU A 612 -22.90 10.34 27.00
C LEU A 612 -23.05 11.00 25.62
N ILE A 613 -24.18 11.69 25.38
CA ILE A 613 -24.41 12.49 24.16
C ILE A 613 -23.39 13.62 24.03
N GLN A 614 -22.99 14.24 25.15
CA GLN A 614 -21.97 15.28 25.17
C GLN A 614 -20.57 14.71 24.89
N LEU A 615 -20.26 13.52 25.41
CA LEU A 615 -19.02 12.80 25.12
C LEU A 615 -18.87 12.49 23.63
N GLN A 616 -19.94 11.99 23.00
CA GLN A 616 -19.97 11.70 21.57
C GLN A 616 -19.69 12.96 20.74
N LYS A 617 -20.21 14.13 21.12
CA LYS A 617 -19.88 15.41 20.46
C LYS A 617 -18.41 15.81 20.62
N THR A 618 -17.81 15.58 21.78
CA THR A 618 -16.37 15.86 21.98
C THR A 618 -15.50 14.92 21.14
N ALA A 619 -15.85 13.64 21.06
CA ALA A 619 -15.19 12.66 20.19
C ALA A 619 -15.35 13.03 18.70
N GLN A 620 -16.53 13.49 18.27
CA GLN A 620 -16.78 13.98 16.91
C GLN A 620 -15.86 15.12 16.51
N ASN A 621 -15.68 16.12 17.38
CA ASN A 621 -14.80 17.25 17.09
C ASN A 621 -13.36 16.78 16.88
N LYS A 622 -12.90 15.75 17.62
CA LYS A 622 -11.57 15.16 17.45
C LYS A 622 -11.44 14.40 16.13
N ILE A 623 -12.44 13.58 15.79
CA ILE A 623 -12.52 12.86 14.52
C ILE A 623 -12.53 13.84 13.34
N GLN A 624 -13.24 14.97 13.48
CA GLN A 624 -13.30 16.01 12.46
C GLN A 624 -11.99 16.83 12.37
N GLU A 625 -11.33 17.08 13.49
CA GLU A 625 -10.02 17.75 13.53
C GLU A 625 -8.94 16.89 12.88
N LEU A 626 -8.95 15.57 13.11
CA LEU A 626 -8.09 14.59 12.45
C LEU A 626 -8.37 14.51 10.94
N ARG A 627 -9.66 14.49 10.55
CA ARG A 627 -10.07 14.55 9.13
C ARG A 627 -9.74 15.87 8.43
N SER A 628 -9.54 16.96 9.16
CA SER A 628 -9.19 18.28 8.59
C SER A 628 -7.68 18.49 8.40
N LYS A 629 -6.86 17.61 8.99
CA LYS A 629 -5.39 17.59 8.89
C LYS A 629 -4.88 16.57 7.86
N LEU A 630 -5.80 15.75 7.34
CA LEU A 630 -5.69 14.98 6.10
C LEU A 630 -6.22 15.85 4.95
#